data_AF-A0A679HYX0-F1
#
_entry.id   AF-A0A679HYX0-F1
#
_cell.length_a   1.000
_cell.length_b   1.000
_cell.length_c   1.000
_cell.angle_alpha   90.00
_cell.angle_beta   90.00
_cell.angle_gamma   90.00
#
_symmetry.space_group_name_H-M   'P 1'
#
loop_
_entity.id
_entity.type
_entity.pdbx_description
1 polymer ?
#
loop_
_entity_poly.entity_id
_entity_poly.type
_entity_poly.pdbx_seq_one_letter_code
_entity_poly.pdbx_strand_id
1 'polypeptide(L)'
;MMVQSDNQSAVIILQRGEGWKMAHIRWAAWALTGLLVLTGCSHHHHNKMAGGTHDAYWDKGRQDVEKLIDRTVKDPAKASQVKAAADEIVAQLKTGREQERAFHRRLYQLNSSYQAVPEEFMKILDEANNQRMRSASKVLGLRFKMRDLMTPEEWKSLSDQMAEYSGRYAHGGAAPTGHY
;
A
#
# COMPACT_ATOMS: atom_id res chain seq x y z
N MET A 1 86.84 -18.99 27.76
CA MET A 1 86.78 -20.40 27.32
C MET A 1 85.34 -20.67 26.89
N MET A 2 85.16 -20.94 25.58
CA MET A 2 84.06 -21.65 24.90
C MET A 2 83.38 -22.72 25.79
N VAL A 3 82.05 -22.95 25.86
CA VAL A 3 81.10 -23.62 24.91
C VAL A 3 79.73 -23.68 25.66
N GLN A 4 78.60 -23.14 25.14
CA GLN A 4 77.49 -23.76 24.36
C GLN A 4 76.47 -24.63 25.14
N SER A 5 75.21 -24.60 24.66
CA SER A 5 73.96 -25.26 25.12
C SER A 5 73.17 -24.41 26.13
N ASP A 6 71.95 -23.89 25.90
CA ASP A 6 70.80 -24.39 25.14
C ASP A 6 70.02 -23.23 24.51
N ASN A 7 69.93 -23.20 23.17
CA ASN A 7 69.14 -22.21 22.44
C ASN A 7 68.24 -22.90 21.40
N GLN A 8 67.37 -23.82 21.85
CA GLN A 8 66.38 -24.48 20.98
C GLN A 8 64.94 -24.54 21.52
N SER A 9 64.66 -24.07 22.74
CA SER A 9 63.28 -24.11 23.27
C SER A 9 62.47 -22.84 23.00
N ALA A 10 63.06 -21.75 22.51
CA ALA A 10 62.38 -20.47 22.31
C ALA A 10 61.81 -20.24 20.90
N VAL A 11 62.14 -21.09 19.91
CA VAL A 11 61.71 -20.88 18.51
C VAL A 11 60.42 -21.64 18.15
N ILE A 12 59.94 -22.57 19.00
CA ILE A 12 58.74 -23.39 18.68
C ILE A 12 57.42 -22.74 19.13
N ILE A 13 57.44 -21.66 19.93
CA ILE A 13 56.21 -21.07 20.49
C ILE A 13 55.62 -19.93 19.63
N LEU A 14 56.31 -19.44 18.59
CA LEU A 14 55.82 -18.33 17.74
C LEU A 14 55.45 -18.73 16.31
N GLN A 15 54.96 -19.95 16.08
CA GLN A 15 54.49 -20.36 14.74
C GLN A 15 53.20 -21.19 14.71
N ARG A 16 52.44 -21.22 15.81
CA ARG A 16 51.22 -22.05 15.93
C ARG A 16 49.97 -21.25 16.37
N GLY A 17 49.79 -20.04 15.85
CA GLY A 17 48.69 -19.16 16.25
C GLY A 17 47.91 -18.45 15.14
N GLU A 18 48.36 -18.47 13.88
CA GLU A 18 47.84 -17.54 12.86
C GLU A 18 47.11 -18.19 11.67
N GLY A 19 46.96 -19.51 11.65
CA GLY A 19 46.22 -20.21 10.58
C GLY A 19 44.70 -20.26 10.75
N TRP A 20 44.19 -20.13 11.99
CA TRP A 20 42.78 -20.43 12.28
C TRP A 20 41.85 -19.20 12.20
N LYS A 21 42.39 -17.99 12.40
CA LYS A 21 41.58 -16.75 12.36
C LYS A 21 41.30 -16.24 10.94
N MET A 22 42.14 -16.57 9.97
CA MET A 22 42.03 -16.08 8.59
C MET A 22 40.98 -16.83 7.74
N ALA A 23 40.61 -18.05 8.11
CA ALA A 23 39.56 -18.79 7.40
C ALA A 23 38.17 -18.23 7.71
N HIS A 24 37.87 -17.89 8.97
CA HIS A 24 36.54 -17.42 9.35
C HIS A 24 36.24 -15.96 8.96
N ILE A 25 37.28 -15.11 8.87
CA ILE A 25 37.12 -13.70 8.47
C ILE A 25 36.73 -13.58 6.99
N ARG A 26 37.21 -14.50 6.13
CA ARG A 26 36.85 -14.51 4.70
C ARG A 26 35.38 -14.88 4.53
N TRP A 27 34.87 -15.89 5.24
CA TRP A 27 33.44 -16.27 5.16
C TRP A 27 32.51 -15.19 5.74
N ALA A 28 32.91 -14.48 6.79
CA ALA A 28 32.15 -13.37 7.35
C ALA A 28 32.03 -12.17 6.40
N ALA A 29 33.08 -11.86 5.63
CA ALA A 29 33.07 -10.78 4.64
C ALA A 29 32.12 -11.06 3.46
N TRP A 30 32.05 -12.30 2.99
CA TRP A 30 31.08 -12.69 1.95
C TRP A 30 29.63 -12.73 2.46
N ALA A 31 29.40 -13.11 3.72
CA ALA A 31 28.07 -13.05 4.34
C ALA A 31 27.56 -11.61 4.53
N LEU A 32 28.45 -10.66 4.87
CA LEU A 32 28.12 -9.23 4.98
C LEU A 32 27.85 -8.56 3.62
N THR A 33 28.45 -9.06 2.53
CA THR A 33 28.20 -8.53 1.18
C THR A 33 26.89 -9.06 0.59
N GLY A 34 26.43 -10.25 1.02
CA GLY A 34 25.11 -10.79 0.65
C GLY A 34 23.92 -10.08 1.32
N LEU A 35 24.11 -9.49 2.50
CA LEU A 35 23.03 -8.81 3.23
C LEU A 35 22.74 -7.39 2.72
N LEU A 36 23.63 -6.79 1.92
CA LEU A 36 23.48 -5.44 1.35
C LEU A 36 22.71 -5.39 0.02
N VAL A 37 22.34 -6.53 -0.57
CA VAL A 37 21.49 -6.57 -1.78
C VAL A 37 19.99 -6.57 -1.44
N LEU A 38 19.64 -6.63 -0.15
CA LEU A 38 18.25 -6.47 0.33
C LEU A 38 17.90 -5.03 0.74
N THR A 39 18.82 -4.05 0.61
CA THR A 39 18.42 -2.64 0.65
C THR A 39 17.68 -2.33 -0.64
N GLY A 40 16.36 -2.41 -0.54
CA GLY A 40 15.42 -2.28 -1.63
C GLY A 40 15.73 -1.09 -2.53
N CYS A 41 15.37 -1.29 -3.79
CA CYS A 41 14.99 -0.22 -4.69
C CYS A 41 13.88 0.63 -4.05
N SER A 42 14.22 1.53 -3.12
CA SER A 42 13.37 2.67 -2.82
C SER A 42 13.53 3.61 -4.02
N HIS A 43 12.77 3.35 -5.08
CA HIS A 43 12.52 4.37 -6.06
C HIS A 43 11.87 5.52 -5.30
N HIS A 44 12.65 6.57 -5.03
CA HIS A 44 12.18 7.85 -4.55
C HIS A 44 11.28 8.42 -5.65
N HIS A 45 10.02 7.97 -5.71
CA HIS A 45 8.99 8.72 -6.39
C HIS A 45 8.73 9.96 -5.54
N HIS A 46 9.51 11.00 -5.81
CA HIS A 46 9.12 12.38 -5.53
C HIS A 46 7.89 12.70 -6.36
N ASN A 47 6.75 12.08 -6.04
CA ASN A 47 5.47 12.64 -6.43
C ASN A 47 5.30 13.86 -5.55
N LYS A 48 5.68 15.01 -6.12
CA LYS A 48 5.25 16.32 -5.65
C LYS A 48 3.76 16.22 -5.34
N MET A 49 3.44 16.16 -4.04
CA MET A 49 2.10 16.37 -3.52
C MET A 49 1.78 17.86 -3.71
N ALA A 50 1.63 18.28 -4.96
CA ALA A 50 1.01 19.53 -5.30
C ALA A 50 -0.50 19.31 -5.17
N GLY A 51 -1.11 19.96 -4.19
CA GLY A 51 -2.53 19.85 -3.84
C GLY A 51 -3.54 20.18 -4.96
N GLY A 52 -3.11 20.38 -6.20
CA GLY A 52 -3.98 20.57 -7.37
C GLY A 52 -4.27 19.30 -8.19
N THR A 53 -3.58 18.17 -7.95
CA THR A 53 -3.75 16.94 -8.76
C THR A 53 -4.85 16.01 -8.24
N HIS A 54 -5.28 16.19 -6.99
CA HIS A 54 -6.21 15.29 -6.32
C HIS A 54 -7.65 15.43 -6.83
N ASP A 55 -8.13 16.66 -6.99
CA ASP A 55 -9.51 16.89 -7.46
C ASP A 55 -9.61 16.54 -8.95
N ALA A 56 -8.59 16.88 -9.73
CA ALA A 56 -8.47 16.45 -11.12
C ALA A 56 -8.50 14.91 -11.28
N TYR A 57 -7.90 14.16 -10.35
CA TYR A 57 -7.97 12.70 -10.34
C TYR A 57 -9.41 12.19 -10.16
N TRP A 58 -10.13 12.75 -9.18
CA TRP A 58 -11.53 12.36 -8.95
C TRP A 58 -12.47 12.79 -10.06
N ASP A 59 -12.26 13.98 -10.60
CA ASP A 59 -13.08 14.51 -11.68
C ASP A 59 -12.89 13.70 -12.95
N LYS A 60 -11.65 13.28 -13.26
CA LYS A 60 -11.37 12.34 -14.34
C LYS A 60 -12.06 11.00 -14.12
N GLY A 61 -11.92 10.42 -12.92
CA GLY A 61 -12.58 9.15 -12.59
C GLY A 61 -14.10 9.20 -12.73
N ARG A 62 -14.73 10.29 -12.27
CA ARG A 62 -16.17 10.54 -12.46
C ARG A 62 -16.53 10.61 -13.95
N GLN A 63 -15.83 11.43 -14.74
CA GLN A 63 -16.08 11.58 -16.17
C GLN A 63 -15.92 10.25 -16.94
N ASP A 64 -14.93 9.43 -16.58
CA ASP A 64 -14.70 8.14 -17.23
C ASP A 64 -15.85 7.16 -16.89
N VAL A 65 -16.32 7.14 -15.64
CA VAL A 65 -17.49 6.34 -15.24
C VAL A 65 -18.78 6.84 -15.90
N GLU A 66 -19.00 8.15 -15.99
CA GLU A 66 -20.15 8.73 -16.71
C GLU A 66 -20.18 8.28 -18.18
N LYS A 67 -19.03 8.32 -18.86
CA LYS A 67 -18.91 7.86 -20.26
C LYS A 67 -19.18 6.36 -20.39
N LEU A 68 -18.76 5.55 -19.43
CA LEU A 68 -19.07 4.12 -19.41
C LEU A 68 -20.58 3.90 -19.26
N ILE A 69 -21.22 4.64 -18.35
CA ILE A 69 -22.67 4.56 -18.13
C ILE A 69 -23.42 4.96 -19.39
N ASP A 70 -23.05 6.05 -20.05
CA ASP A 70 -23.70 6.51 -21.29
C ASP A 70 -23.60 5.53 -22.46
N ARG A 71 -22.54 4.72 -22.48
CA ARG A 71 -22.34 3.69 -23.51
C ARG A 71 -23.07 2.40 -23.19
N THR A 72 -23.30 2.11 -21.91
CA THR A 72 -23.85 0.84 -21.46
C THR A 72 -25.35 0.89 -21.18
N VAL A 73 -25.85 1.95 -20.55
CA VAL A 73 -27.26 2.05 -20.12
C VAL A 73 -28.08 2.72 -21.22
N LYS A 74 -28.95 1.96 -21.87
CA LYS A 74 -29.68 2.42 -23.07
C LYS A 74 -30.80 3.40 -22.75
N ASP A 75 -31.45 3.22 -21.62
CA ASP A 75 -32.53 4.08 -21.16
C ASP A 75 -31.95 5.36 -20.52
N PRO A 76 -32.18 6.55 -21.08
CA PRO A 76 -31.59 7.79 -20.59
C PRO A 76 -32.06 8.16 -19.18
N ALA A 77 -33.29 7.80 -18.79
CA ALA A 77 -33.81 8.08 -17.45
C ALA A 77 -33.13 7.18 -16.41
N LYS A 78 -32.87 5.92 -16.76
CA LYS A 78 -32.08 5.01 -15.91
C LYS A 78 -30.61 5.40 -15.86
N ALA A 79 -30.02 5.79 -17.00
CA ALA A 79 -28.63 6.26 -17.07
C ALA A 79 -28.39 7.44 -16.12
N SER A 80 -29.32 8.41 -16.09
CA SER A 80 -29.26 9.54 -15.14
C SER A 80 -29.26 9.08 -13.68
N GLN A 81 -30.10 8.11 -13.32
CA GLN A 81 -30.14 7.58 -11.94
C GLN A 81 -28.88 6.77 -11.58
N VAL A 82 -28.33 6.02 -12.53
CA VAL A 82 -27.07 5.28 -12.36
C VAL A 82 -25.90 6.24 -12.18
N LYS A 83 -25.84 7.34 -12.94
CA LYS A 83 -24.85 8.42 -12.77
C LYS A 83 -24.95 9.07 -11.39
N ALA A 84 -26.16 9.41 -10.95
CA ALA A 84 -26.36 9.99 -9.62
C ALA A 84 -25.87 9.04 -8.49
N ALA A 85 -26.10 7.73 -8.63
CA ALA A 85 -25.55 6.75 -7.70
C ALA A 85 -24.02 6.67 -7.76
N ALA A 86 -23.42 6.76 -8.95
CA ALA A 86 -21.97 6.79 -9.12
C ALA A 86 -21.34 8.05 -8.51
N ASP A 87 -21.97 9.21 -8.68
CA ASP A 87 -21.54 10.47 -8.05
C ASP A 87 -21.56 10.38 -6.53
N GLU A 88 -22.60 9.75 -5.96
CA GLU A 88 -22.68 9.53 -4.53
C GLU A 88 -21.58 8.59 -4.04
N ILE A 89 -21.22 7.55 -4.81
CA ILE A 89 -20.05 6.69 -4.51
C ILE A 89 -18.77 7.54 -4.48
N VAL A 90 -18.53 8.37 -5.50
CA VAL A 90 -17.34 9.24 -5.55
C VAL A 90 -17.30 10.17 -4.34
N ALA A 91 -18.43 10.76 -3.95
CA ALA A 91 -18.52 11.61 -2.76
C ALA A 91 -18.19 10.85 -1.47
N GLN A 92 -18.67 9.61 -1.31
CA GLN A 92 -18.32 8.75 -0.18
C GLN A 92 -16.82 8.43 -0.15
N LEU A 93 -16.21 8.13 -1.30
CA LEU A 93 -14.78 7.84 -1.38
C LEU A 93 -13.92 9.07 -1.04
N LYS A 94 -14.29 10.26 -1.53
CA LYS A 94 -13.63 11.52 -1.17
C LYS A 94 -13.69 11.77 0.33
N THR A 95 -14.90 11.68 0.90
CA THR A 95 -15.13 11.86 2.34
C THR A 95 -14.34 10.85 3.17
N GLY A 96 -14.37 9.57 2.78
CA GLY A 96 -13.62 8.51 3.46
C GLY A 96 -12.12 8.77 3.48
N ARG A 97 -11.55 9.31 2.38
CA ARG A 97 -10.13 9.67 2.33
C ARG A 97 -9.77 10.82 3.26
N GLU A 98 -10.62 11.84 3.37
CA GLU A 98 -10.40 12.96 4.29
C GLU A 98 -10.47 12.51 5.75
N GLN A 99 -11.44 11.65 6.05
CA GLN A 99 -11.60 11.07 7.38
C GLN A 99 -10.42 10.14 7.73
N GLU A 100 -9.92 9.32 6.79
CA GLU A 100 -8.71 8.51 6.98
C GLU A 100 -7.49 9.39 7.27
N ARG A 101 -7.33 10.50 6.54
CA ARG A 101 -6.27 11.49 6.83
C ARG A 101 -6.43 12.11 8.22
N ALA A 102 -7.67 12.39 8.65
CA ALA A 102 -7.95 12.93 9.97
C ALA A 102 -7.62 11.92 11.08
N PHE A 103 -7.99 10.65 10.90
CA PHE A 103 -7.62 9.55 11.79
C PHE A 103 -6.10 9.47 11.95
N HIS A 104 -5.35 9.44 10.85
CA HIS A 104 -3.88 9.41 10.90
C HIS A 104 -3.30 10.61 11.66
N ARG A 105 -3.80 11.83 11.43
CA ARG A 105 -3.35 13.02 12.18
C ARG A 105 -3.59 12.87 13.68
N ARG A 106 -4.77 12.40 14.09
CA ARG A 106 -5.10 12.17 15.51
C ARG A 106 -4.23 11.08 16.12
N LEU A 107 -4.01 9.99 15.39
CA LEU A 107 -3.14 8.91 15.84
C LEU A 107 -1.70 9.41 16.07
N TYR A 108 -1.16 10.21 15.15
CA TYR A 108 0.16 10.82 15.34
C TYR A 108 0.21 11.78 16.54
N GLN A 109 -0.86 12.56 16.76
CA GLN A 109 -0.95 13.46 17.91
C GLN A 109 -1.00 12.71 19.24
N LEU A 110 -1.75 11.60 19.31
CA LEU A 110 -1.79 10.77 20.53
C LEU A 110 -0.44 10.09 20.77
N ASN A 111 0.19 9.55 19.71
CA ASN A 111 1.50 8.91 19.81
C ASN A 111 2.62 9.86 20.27
N SER A 112 2.50 11.17 20.02
CA SER A 112 3.48 12.15 20.48
C SER A 112 3.22 12.69 21.88
N SER A 113 2.10 12.30 22.52
CA SER A 113 1.72 12.77 23.85
C SER A 113 2.06 11.74 24.93
N TYR A 114 2.93 12.12 25.87
CA TYR A 114 3.21 11.32 27.08
C TYR A 114 2.03 11.23 28.05
N GLN A 115 0.99 12.04 27.85
CA GLN A 115 -0.20 12.08 28.70
C GLN A 115 -1.37 11.28 28.10
N ALA A 116 -1.25 10.80 26.86
CA ALA A 116 -2.31 10.05 26.21
C ALA A 116 -2.56 8.73 26.97
N VAL A 117 -3.83 8.44 27.25
CA VAL A 117 -4.23 7.21 27.94
C VAL A 117 -4.74 6.15 26.94
N PRO A 118 -4.65 4.85 27.25
CA PRO A 118 -5.06 3.78 26.33
C PRO A 118 -6.48 3.93 25.76
N GLU A 119 -7.40 4.47 26.55
CA GLU A 119 -8.80 4.69 26.16
C GLU A 119 -8.94 5.66 24.98
N GLU A 120 -8.05 6.66 24.88
CA GLU A 120 -8.07 7.60 23.76
C GLU A 120 -7.64 6.95 22.44
N PHE A 121 -6.69 6.02 22.50
CA PHE A 121 -6.29 5.21 21.35
C PHE A 121 -7.43 4.28 20.90
N MET A 122 -8.05 3.59 21.86
CA MET A 122 -9.20 2.72 21.56
C MET A 122 -10.33 3.49 20.90
N LYS A 123 -10.64 4.68 21.42
CA LYS A 123 -11.68 5.54 20.85
C LYS A 123 -11.42 5.88 19.38
N ILE A 124 -10.22 6.33 19.03
CA ILE A 124 -9.94 6.70 17.63
C ILE A 124 -9.92 5.48 16.69
N LEU A 125 -9.51 4.31 17.18
CA LEU A 125 -9.54 3.06 16.43
C LEU A 125 -10.98 2.60 16.15
N ASP A 126 -11.85 2.67 17.17
CA ASP A 126 -13.26 2.34 17.04
C ASP A 126 -13.99 3.31 16.11
N GLU A 127 -13.72 4.61 16.22
CA GLU A 127 -14.27 5.62 15.31
C GLU A 127 -13.90 5.33 13.85
N ALA A 128 -12.62 5.06 13.58
CA ALA A 128 -12.14 4.74 12.23
C ALA A 128 -12.73 3.42 11.70
N ASN A 129 -12.85 2.40 12.55
CA ASN A 129 -13.47 1.14 12.17
C ASN A 129 -14.95 1.30 11.79
N ASN A 130 -15.72 1.97 12.66
CA ASN A 130 -17.14 2.21 12.44
C ASN A 130 -17.39 3.09 11.21
N GLN A 131 -16.51 4.06 10.95
CA GLN A 131 -16.57 4.88 9.75
C GLN A 131 -16.30 4.06 8.48
N ARG A 132 -15.26 3.20 8.47
CA ARG A 132 -14.97 2.31 7.32
C ARG A 132 -16.14 1.40 7.01
N MET A 133 -16.75 0.80 8.05
CA MET A 133 -17.93 -0.05 7.88
C MET A 133 -19.11 0.72 7.28
N ARG A 134 -19.45 1.90 7.83
CA ARG A 134 -20.55 2.72 7.31
C ARG A 134 -20.33 3.12 5.85
N SER A 135 -19.11 3.54 5.51
CA SER A 135 -18.76 3.92 4.13
C SER A 135 -18.87 2.72 3.18
N ALA A 136 -18.32 1.56 3.56
CA ALA A 136 -18.37 0.35 2.75
C ALA A 136 -19.81 -0.13 2.52
N SER A 137 -20.64 -0.16 3.57
CA SER A 137 -22.05 -0.53 3.46
C SER A 137 -22.81 0.40 2.52
N LYS A 138 -22.55 1.72 2.60
CA LYS A 138 -23.19 2.70 1.72
C LYS A 138 -22.78 2.53 0.26
N VAL A 139 -21.49 2.38 -0.02
CA VAL A 139 -20.99 2.14 -1.38
C VAL A 139 -21.57 0.83 -1.96
N LEU A 140 -21.63 -0.23 -1.16
CA LEU A 140 -22.23 -1.49 -1.57
C LEU A 140 -23.73 -1.34 -1.89
N GLY A 141 -24.48 -0.63 -1.04
CA GLY A 141 -25.89 -0.33 -1.28
C GLY A 141 -26.12 0.44 -2.58
N LEU A 142 -25.28 1.44 -2.87
CA LEU A 142 -25.33 2.19 -4.14
C LEU A 142 -25.03 1.30 -5.34
N ARG A 143 -24.06 0.39 -5.22
CA ARG A 143 -23.75 -0.59 -6.27
C ARG A 143 -24.93 -1.51 -6.57
N PHE A 144 -25.66 -1.97 -5.55
CA PHE A 144 -26.89 -2.74 -5.74
C PHE A 144 -28.00 -1.90 -6.38
N LYS A 145 -28.19 -0.66 -5.95
CA LYS A 145 -29.13 0.26 -6.59
C LYS A 145 -28.83 0.45 -8.08
N MET A 146 -27.56 0.62 -8.44
CA MET A 146 -27.15 0.70 -9.84
C MET A 146 -27.54 -0.57 -10.59
N ARG A 147 -27.19 -1.76 -10.08
CA ARG A 147 -27.56 -3.05 -10.67
C ARG A 147 -29.06 -3.16 -10.92
N ASP A 148 -29.88 -2.79 -9.94
CA ASP A 148 -31.34 -2.97 -10.00
C ASP A 148 -32.02 -2.00 -11.00
N LEU A 149 -31.34 -0.93 -11.40
CA LEU A 149 -31.80 -0.01 -12.44
C LEU A 149 -31.54 -0.51 -13.86
N MET A 150 -30.59 -1.43 -14.04
CA MET A 150 -30.09 -1.90 -15.34
C MET A 150 -30.61 -3.30 -15.70
N THR A 151 -30.51 -3.69 -16.97
CA THR A 151 -30.67 -5.11 -17.32
C THR A 151 -29.47 -5.93 -16.84
N PRO A 152 -29.59 -7.28 -16.75
CA PRO A 152 -28.45 -8.13 -16.39
C PRO A 152 -27.25 -7.95 -17.33
N GLU A 153 -27.48 -7.75 -18.62
CA GLU A 153 -26.45 -7.55 -19.64
C GLU A 153 -25.77 -6.19 -19.49
N GLU A 154 -26.55 -5.12 -19.27
CA GLU A 154 -26.04 -3.78 -19.00
C GLU A 154 -25.21 -3.77 -17.71
N TRP A 155 -25.71 -4.40 -16.64
CA TRP A 155 -24.98 -4.52 -15.38
C TRP A 155 -23.67 -5.27 -15.55
N LYS A 156 -23.69 -6.42 -16.21
CA LYS A 156 -22.49 -7.22 -16.48
C LYS A 156 -21.48 -6.41 -17.28
N SER A 157 -21.92 -5.78 -18.37
CA SER A 157 -21.06 -4.95 -19.22
C SER A 157 -20.42 -3.80 -18.44
N LEU A 158 -21.20 -3.09 -17.62
CA LEU A 158 -20.67 -1.99 -16.81
C LEU A 158 -19.71 -2.50 -15.74
N SER A 159 -20.05 -3.60 -15.05
CA SER A 159 -19.20 -4.15 -13.99
C SER A 159 -17.87 -4.68 -14.51
N ASP A 160 -17.87 -5.33 -15.68
CA ASP A 160 -16.65 -5.86 -16.31
C ASP A 160 -15.73 -4.69 -16.73
N GLN A 161 -16.29 -3.64 -17.33
CA GLN A 161 -15.52 -2.44 -17.72
C GLN A 161 -14.98 -1.66 -16.50
N MET A 162 -15.75 -1.54 -15.41
CA MET A 162 -15.27 -0.91 -14.18
C MET A 162 -14.15 -1.73 -13.52
N ALA A 163 -14.24 -3.05 -13.55
CA ALA A 163 -13.18 -3.93 -13.03
C ALA A 163 -11.88 -3.75 -13.82
N GLU A 164 -11.95 -3.77 -15.16
CA GLU A 164 -10.80 -3.51 -16.02
C GLU A 164 -10.20 -2.11 -15.77
N TYR A 165 -11.05 -1.09 -15.67
CA TYR A 165 -10.64 0.28 -15.35
C TYR A 165 -9.89 0.36 -14.02
N SER A 166 -10.40 -0.30 -12.98
CA SER A 166 -9.74 -0.35 -11.67
C SER A 166 -8.39 -1.08 -11.70
N GLY A 167 -8.25 -2.13 -12.52
CA GLY A 167 -7.00 -2.87 -12.71
C GLY A 167 -5.87 -1.98 -13.24
N ARG A 168 -6.19 -1.03 -14.13
CA ARG A 168 -5.20 -0.07 -14.67
C ARG A 168 -4.56 0.81 -13.58
N TYR A 169 -5.23 1.02 -12.45
CA TYR A 169 -4.69 1.73 -11.29
C TYR A 169 -4.02 0.81 -10.27
N ALA A 170 -4.28 -0.50 -10.32
CA ALA A 170 -3.56 -1.50 -9.53
C ALA A 170 -2.14 -1.77 -10.09
N HIS A 171 -1.91 -1.50 -11.38
CA HIS A 171 -0.62 -1.75 -12.04
C HIS A 171 0.39 -0.62 -11.92
N GLY A 172 0.86 -0.41 -10.67
CA GLY A 172 2.29 -0.20 -10.42
C GLY A 172 3.06 -1.52 -10.29
N GLY A 173 2.37 -2.67 -10.40
CA GLY A 173 2.94 -4.02 -10.47
C GLY A 173 1.96 -4.95 -11.20
N ALA A 174 2.48 -5.90 -11.97
CA ALA A 174 1.74 -6.80 -12.86
C ALA A 174 0.44 -7.38 -12.26
N ALA A 175 -0.58 -7.53 -13.10
CA ALA A 175 -1.86 -8.11 -12.73
C ALA A 175 -1.71 -9.56 -12.25
N PRO A 176 -2.29 -9.95 -11.10
CA PRO A 176 -2.54 -11.35 -10.87
C PRO A 176 -3.71 -11.76 -11.77
N THR A 177 -3.41 -12.57 -12.78
CA THR A 177 -4.39 -13.37 -13.51
C THR A 177 -4.97 -14.40 -12.54
N GLY A 178 -5.99 -13.99 -11.79
CA GLY A 178 -6.82 -14.88 -10.98
C GLY A 178 -8.15 -15.10 -11.67
N HIS A 179 -8.25 -16.21 -12.41
CA HIS A 179 -9.53 -16.74 -12.86
C HIS A 179 -10.32 -17.27 -11.64
N TYR A 180 -11.60 -16.92 -11.57
CA TYR A 180 -12.60 -17.74 -10.86
C TYR A 180 -13.15 -18.78 -11.82
#